data_AF-A0A3N4P938-F1
#
_entry.id   AF-A0A3N4P938-F1
#
_cell.length_a   1.000
_cell.length_b   1.000
_cell.length_c   1.000
_cell.angle_alpha   90.00
_cell.angle_beta   90.00
_cell.angle_gamma   90.00
#
_symmetry.space_group_name_H-M   'P 1'
#
loop_
_entity.id
_entity.type
_entity.pdbx_description
1 polymer ?
#
loop_
_entity_poly.entity_id
_entity_poly.type
_entity_poly.pdbx_seq_one_letter_code
_entity_poly.pdbx_strand_id
1 'polypeptide(L)' 'MNTIKTFAAVIALSFLPLTSFAQSVTAVDSTLDGAEAKIAAQAKEAGASYKVTEAYNNNGVHMTAELLK' A
#
# COMPACT_ATOMS: atom_id res chain seq x y z
N MET A 1 -30.52 0.69 -40.74
CA MET A 1 -29.54 1.48 -39.95
C MET A 1 -30.01 1.69 -38.51
N ASN A 2 -30.16 0.68 -37.63
CA ASN A 2 -30.62 0.94 -36.25
C ASN A 2 -30.01 0.08 -35.12
N THR A 3 -29.14 -0.89 -35.41
CA THR A 3 -28.59 -1.80 -34.38
C THR A 3 -27.19 -1.42 -33.86
N ILE A 4 -26.56 -0.38 -34.41
CA ILE A 4 -25.18 0.03 -34.08
C ILE A 4 -25.10 0.93 -32.82
N LYS A 5 -26.23 1.44 -32.31
CA LYS A 5 -26.23 2.44 -31.23
C LYS A 5 -26.10 1.87 -29.81
N THR A 6 -26.23 0.56 -29.62
CA THR A 6 -26.32 -0.06 -28.26
C THR A 6 -25.00 -0.64 -27.75
N PHE A 7 -23.87 -0.38 -28.42
CA PHE A 7 -22.55 -0.83 -27.93
C PHE A 7 -21.75 0.28 -27.24
N ALA A 8 -22.19 1.54 -27.35
CA ALA A 8 -21.52 2.69 -26.75
C ALA A 8 -21.82 2.88 -25.24
N ALA A 9 -22.65 2.03 -24.64
CA ALA A 9 -23.08 2.16 -23.24
C ALA A 9 -22.25 1.32 -22.22
N VAL A 10 -21.26 0.55 -22.66
CA VAL A 10 -20.52 -0.41 -21.81
C VAL A 10 -19.01 -0.11 -21.82
N ILE A 11 -18.59 1.11 -21.48
CA ILE A 11 -17.16 1.38 -21.22
C ILE A 11 -16.94 2.25 -19.96
N ALA A 12 -17.99 2.87 -19.41
CA ALA A 12 -17.86 3.75 -18.24
C ALA A 12 -17.97 3.02 -16.87
N LEU A 13 -17.77 1.69 -16.81
CA LEU A 13 -17.85 0.93 -15.54
C LEU A 13 -16.50 0.38 -15.05
N SER A 14 -15.38 0.62 -15.76
CA SER A 14 -14.15 -0.15 -15.54
C SER A 14 -13.14 0.41 -14.53
N PHE A 15 -13.39 1.54 -13.86
CA PHE A 15 -12.45 2.06 -12.86
C PHE A 15 -13.17 2.66 -11.64
N LEU A 16 -13.94 1.84 -10.93
CA LEU A 16 -14.12 2.14 -9.52
C LEU A 16 -12.75 1.93 -8.86
N PRO A 17 -12.15 2.95 -8.22
CA PRO A 17 -10.98 2.72 -7.40
C PRO A 17 -11.40 1.72 -6.32
N LEU A 18 -10.94 0.47 -6.47
CA LEU A 18 -10.99 -0.52 -5.41
C LEU A 18 -10.26 0.15 -4.25
N THR A 19 -11.07 0.54 -3.27
CA THR A 19 -10.73 1.13 -1.97
C THR A 19 -9.25 1.16 -1.69
N SER A 20 -8.67 2.36 -1.53
CA SER A 20 -7.32 2.55 -1.00
C SER A 20 -7.25 1.81 0.34
N PHE A 21 -6.77 0.57 0.32
CA PHE A 21 -6.53 -0.20 1.53
C PHE A 21 -5.25 0.34 2.14
N ALA A 22 -5.25 0.61 3.44
CA ALA A 22 -4.02 0.85 4.17
C ALA A 22 -3.16 -0.42 4.05
N GLN A 23 -2.12 -0.36 3.22
CA GLN A 23 -1.26 -1.51 2.96
C GLN A 23 -0.30 -1.63 4.14
N SER A 24 -0.42 -2.69 4.94
CA SER A 24 0.55 -2.96 5.98
C SER A 24 1.84 -3.50 5.38
N VAL A 25 2.97 -2.98 5.83
CA VAL A 25 4.31 -3.44 5.49
C VAL A 25 5.05 -3.81 6.77
N THR A 26 5.80 -4.90 6.71
CA THR A 26 6.62 -5.37 7.83
C THR A 26 8.08 -5.40 7.41
N ALA A 27 8.94 -4.80 8.21
CA ALA A 27 10.38 -4.85 8.06
C ALA A 27 11.00 -5.58 9.26
N VAL A 28 12.04 -6.37 8.96
CA VAL A 28 12.87 -7.02 9.99
C VAL A 28 14.30 -6.55 9.84
N ASP A 29 14.89 -6.15 10.96
CA ASP A 29 16.29 -5.73 11.02
C ASP A 29 16.90 -6.03 12.40
N SER A 30 18.22 -5.91 12.53
CA SER A 30 18.93 -6.04 13.81
C SER A 30 18.83 -4.77 14.66
N THR A 31 18.44 -3.65 14.06
CA THR A 31 18.34 -2.34 14.71
C THR A 31 16.98 -1.68 14.43
N LEU A 32 16.54 -0.79 15.33
CA LEU A 32 15.28 -0.08 15.17
C LEU A 32 15.32 0.84 13.94
N ASP A 33 16.43 1.59 13.80
CA ASP A 33 16.67 2.49 12.67
C ASP A 33 16.74 1.75 11.33
N GLY A 34 17.35 0.55 11.30
CA GLY A 34 17.39 -0.28 10.09
C GLY A 34 16.01 -0.77 9.66
N ALA A 35 15.17 -1.15 10.63
CA ALA A 35 13.79 -1.55 10.36
C ALA A 35 12.96 -0.35 9.86
N GLU A 36 13.10 0.82 10.48
CA GLU A 36 12.40 2.03 10.06
C GLU A 36 12.84 2.50 8.66
N ALA A 37 14.15 2.49 8.38
CA ALA A 37 14.68 2.87 7.06
C ALA A 37 14.11 1.99 5.93
N LYS A 38 13.91 0.69 6.18
CA LYS A 38 13.28 -0.24 5.23
C LYS A 38 11.80 0.11 5.01
N ILE A 39 11.06 0.40 6.07
CA ILE A 39 9.66 0.82 5.96
C ILE A 39 9.54 2.14 5.20
N ALA A 40 10.41 3.12 5.51
CA ALA A 40 10.43 4.41 4.84
C ALA A 40 10.77 4.28 3.35
N ALA A 41 11.69 3.39 2.98
CA ALA A 41 11.99 3.07 1.59
C ALA A 41 10.76 2.48 0.87
N GLN A 42 10.11 1.47 1.46
CA GLN A 42 8.91 0.85 0.89
C GLN A 42 7.75 1.85 0.74
N ALA A 43 7.56 2.73 1.72
CA ALA A 43 6.57 3.80 1.67
C ALA A 43 6.84 4.78 0.53
N LYS A 44 8.11 5.20 0.38
CA LYS A 44 8.54 6.08 -0.69
C LYS A 44 8.36 5.45 -2.08
N GLU A 45 8.68 4.17 -2.23
CA GLU A 45 8.47 3.41 -3.46
C GLU A 45 6.98 3.28 -3.81
N ALA A 46 6.12 3.12 -2.80
CA ALA A 46 4.67 3.10 -2.97
C ALA A 46 4.05 4.48 -3.24
N GLY A 47 4.84 5.56 -3.05
CA GLY A 47 4.36 6.94 -3.08
C GLY A 47 3.34 7.23 -1.97
N ALA A 48 3.52 6.61 -0.81
CA ALA A 48 2.63 6.68 0.34
C ALA A 48 3.38 7.23 1.58
N SER A 49 2.65 7.84 2.49
CA SER A 49 3.14 8.07 3.85
C SER A 49 3.08 6.77 4.64
N TYR A 50 3.82 6.66 5.73
CA TYR A 50 3.77 5.48 6.60
C TYR A 50 3.47 5.86 8.04
N LYS A 51 2.84 4.95 8.76
CA LYS A 51 2.64 5.04 10.20
C LYS A 51 2.99 3.71 10.83
N VAL A 52 4.01 3.69 11.67
CA VAL A 52 4.37 2.51 12.46
C VAL A 52 3.22 2.19 13.43
N THR A 53 2.69 0.98 13.36
CA THR A 53 1.61 0.49 14.22
C THR A 53 2.10 -0.50 15.25
N GLU A 54 3.20 -1.19 14.94
CA GLU A 54 3.81 -2.16 15.83
C GLU A 54 5.33 -2.14 15.68
N ALA A 55 6.03 -2.26 16.80
CA ALA A 55 7.46 -2.51 16.84
C ALA A 55 7.74 -3.52 17.94
N TYR A 56 8.21 -4.69 17.55
CA TYR A 56 8.52 -5.80 18.43
C TYR A 56 10.00 -6.14 18.34
N ASN A 57 10.69 -6.18 19.47
CA ASN A 57 12.11 -6.53 19.54
C ASN A 57 12.29 -7.83 20.32
N ASN A 58 12.56 -8.92 19.61
CA ASN A 58 12.90 -10.21 20.20
C ASN A 58 13.86 -10.95 19.27
N ASN A 59 15.16 -10.90 19.61
CA ASN A 59 16.23 -11.41 18.75
C ASN A 59 16.27 -10.76 17.35
N GLY A 60 15.83 -9.50 17.26
CA GLY A 60 15.67 -8.74 16.03
C GLY A 60 14.47 -7.79 16.15
N VAL A 61 14.52 -6.65 15.47
CA VAL A 61 13.43 -5.69 15.38
C VAL A 61 12.52 -6.11 14.24
N HIS A 62 11.30 -6.50 14.59
CA HIS A 62 10.17 -6.68 13.70
C HIS A 62 9.29 -5.45 13.81
N MET A 63 9.26 -4.62 12.77
CA MET A 63 8.45 -3.41 12.74
C MET A 63 7.37 -3.55 11.68
N THR A 64 6.13 -3.22 12.03
CA THR A 64 5.01 -3.16 11.10
C THR A 64 4.51 -1.73 11.02
N ALA A 65 4.29 -1.25 9.80
CA ALA A 65 3.70 0.05 9.53
C ALA A 65 2.59 -0.06 8.51
N GLU A 66 1.63 0.85 8.61
CA GLU A 66 0.58 1.03 7.63
C GLU A 66 0.99 2.11 6.63
N LEU A 67 0.92 1.79 5.35
CA LEU A 67 1.08 2.74 4.25
C LEU A 67 -0.24 3.46 4.00
N LEU A 68 -0.17 4.79 4.01
CA LEU A 68 -1.26 5.73 3.83
C LEU A 68 -1.05 6.46 2.50
N LYS A 69 -1.90 6.17 1.51
CA LYS A 69 -1.82 6.74 0.16
C LYS A 69 -2.94 7.75 -0.10
#